data_AF-A0A2E9ZLQ6-F1
#
_entry.id   AF-A0A2E9ZLQ6-F1
#
_cell.length_a   1.000
_cell.length_b   1.000
_cell.length_c   1.000
_cell.angle_alpha   90.00
_cell.angle_beta   90.00
_cell.angle_gamma   90.00
#
_symmetry.space_group_name_H-M   'P 1'
#
loop_
_entity.id
_entity.type
_entity.pdbx_description
1 polymer ?
#
loop_
_entity_poly.entity_id
_entity_poly.type
_entity_poly.pdbx_seq_one_letter_code
_entity_poly.pdbx_strand_id
1 'polypeptide(L)'
;MENTEQAPRMIGESANFLEMQEHVSQVAPLNKPVLIVGERGTGKELIAARIHFLSRRWQQNFLKINCAAISETLLEAQLFGHEAGAYTGATKQRKGYFERADGGTLFLDELANTAMPVQENILRVIEHGEFERLGGNETINVDVRIVAATNEDLPTLAQQNKFREDLLDRLAFDVITLPPLRQRSEDILILAEHFAVGMVKEIGGEFFAGFSDKVEKALGSYSWPGNIRELKNVIERAVYQNADGRITRLVFNPFESPYQLNKSAQARHAATVDGEAAMPKLTNVSSFDFKNEIQKFEINLLKQALGKNQFNQKKAAEFLNLSYHQLRGYLRKYDLLG
;
A
#
# COMPACT_ATOMS: atom_id res chain seq x y z
N MET A 1 -34.68 -1.74 1.06
CA MET A 1 -33.49 -1.08 1.62
C MET A 1 -33.35 -1.65 3.03
N GLU A 2 -32.61 -2.74 3.16
CA GLU A 2 -32.43 -3.43 4.45
C GLU A 2 -31.61 -2.53 5.37
N ASN A 3 -32.20 -2.15 6.51
CA ASN A 3 -31.48 -1.54 7.61
C ASN A 3 -30.45 -2.55 8.13
N THR A 4 -29.18 -2.32 7.83
CA THR A 4 -28.05 -3.09 8.37
C THR A 4 -27.81 -2.71 9.84
N GLU A 5 -28.75 -3.04 10.73
CA GLU A 5 -28.58 -2.97 12.19
C GLU A 5 -27.82 -4.19 12.76
N GLN A 6 -27.16 -4.97 11.91
CA GLN A 6 -26.45 -6.18 12.30
C GLN A 6 -24.95 -6.03 12.08
N ALA A 7 -24.18 -6.51 13.06
CA ALA A 7 -22.74 -6.60 12.95
C ALA A 7 -22.37 -7.38 11.67
N PRO A 8 -21.44 -6.86 10.83
CA PRO A 8 -21.05 -7.55 9.62
C PRO A 8 -20.55 -8.96 9.95
N ARG A 9 -21.05 -9.94 9.21
CA ARG A 9 -20.62 -11.34 9.37
C ARG A 9 -19.17 -11.46 8.93
N MET A 10 -18.32 -11.77 9.90
CA MET A 10 -16.92 -12.07 9.69
C MET A 10 -16.75 -13.54 9.33
N ILE A 11 -15.90 -13.83 8.34
CA ILE A 11 -15.67 -15.17 7.82
C ILE A 11 -14.20 -15.54 8.10
N GLY A 12 -14.01 -16.69 8.74
CA GLY A 12 -12.70 -17.24 9.08
C GLY A 12 -12.76 -18.07 10.36
N GLU A 13 -11.91 -19.07 10.41
CA GLU A 13 -11.77 -20.06 11.48
C GLU A 13 -10.33 -20.16 11.99
N SER A 14 -9.36 -19.47 11.34
CA SER A 14 -7.97 -19.48 11.79
C SER A 14 -7.80 -18.96 13.22
N ALA A 15 -6.89 -19.58 13.98
CA ALA A 15 -6.64 -19.24 15.39
C ALA A 15 -6.33 -17.74 15.58
N ASN A 16 -5.43 -17.19 14.77
CA ASN A 16 -5.07 -15.76 14.81
C ASN A 16 -6.29 -14.84 14.58
N PHE A 17 -7.27 -15.27 13.79
CA PHE A 17 -8.50 -14.51 13.60
C PHE A 17 -9.42 -14.57 14.79
N LEU A 18 -9.59 -15.77 15.36
CA LEU A 18 -10.46 -15.98 16.50
C LEU A 18 -9.96 -15.19 17.71
N GLU A 19 -8.65 -15.21 17.95
CA GLU A 19 -8.01 -14.41 18.99
C GLU A 19 -8.26 -12.90 18.80
N MET A 20 -8.07 -12.40 17.57
CA MET A 20 -8.36 -10.99 17.26
C MET A 20 -9.85 -10.66 17.43
N GLN A 21 -10.77 -11.56 17.05
CA GLN A 21 -12.20 -11.37 17.26
C GLN A 21 -12.58 -11.35 18.75
N GLU A 22 -11.91 -12.16 19.57
CA GLU A 22 -12.08 -12.15 21.02
C GLU A 22 -11.59 -10.82 21.61
N HIS A 23 -10.40 -10.35 21.21
CA HIS A 23 -9.86 -9.05 21.60
C HIS A 23 -10.82 -7.90 21.23
N VAL A 24 -11.34 -7.89 19.99
CA VAL A 24 -12.38 -6.93 19.56
C VAL A 24 -13.59 -6.96 20.48
N SER A 25 -14.03 -8.15 20.91
CA SER A 25 -15.21 -8.32 21.76
C SER A 25 -14.98 -7.79 23.19
N GLN A 26 -13.74 -7.84 23.69
CA GLN A 26 -13.36 -7.28 24.99
C GLN A 26 -13.29 -5.75 24.95
N VAL A 27 -12.84 -5.18 23.84
CA VAL A 27 -12.61 -3.73 23.68
C VAL A 27 -13.88 -2.98 23.26
N ALA A 28 -14.80 -3.65 22.55
CA ALA A 28 -16.02 -3.02 22.05
C ALA A 28 -16.90 -2.34 23.11
N PRO A 29 -17.08 -2.87 24.34
CA PRO A 29 -17.88 -2.20 25.37
C PRO A 29 -17.23 -0.94 25.97
N LEU A 30 -15.93 -0.72 25.74
CA LEU A 30 -15.19 0.41 26.31
C LEU A 30 -15.41 1.68 25.48
N ASN A 31 -15.76 2.79 26.14
CA ASN A 31 -15.86 4.11 25.51
C ASN A 31 -14.48 4.76 25.41
N LYS A 32 -13.52 4.07 24.79
CA LYS A 32 -12.15 4.54 24.58
C LYS A 32 -11.80 4.50 23.09
N PRO A 33 -10.86 5.34 22.63
CA PRO A 33 -10.32 5.25 21.28
C PRO A 33 -9.71 3.88 21.02
N VAL A 34 -9.80 3.42 19.78
CA VAL A 34 -9.18 2.17 19.34
C VAL A 34 -8.46 2.41 18.03
N LEU A 35 -7.21 1.96 17.95
CA LEU A 35 -6.40 2.01 16.73
C LEU A 35 -6.36 0.63 16.07
N ILE A 36 -6.77 0.57 14.81
CA ILE A 36 -6.76 -0.64 13.98
C ILE A 36 -5.56 -0.58 13.04
N VAL A 37 -4.60 -1.48 13.23
CA VAL A 37 -3.40 -1.55 12.39
C VAL A 37 -3.49 -2.76 11.49
N GLY A 38 -3.26 -2.58 10.20
CA GLY A 38 -3.19 -3.71 9.29
C GLY A 38 -2.98 -3.29 7.85
N GLU A 39 -2.49 -4.23 7.06
CA GLU A 39 -2.21 -4.01 5.64
C GLU A 39 -3.47 -3.58 4.86
N ARG A 40 -3.24 -3.04 3.67
CA ARG A 40 -4.34 -2.70 2.77
C ARG A 40 -5.10 -3.97 2.38
N GLY A 41 -6.43 -3.89 2.42
CA GLY A 41 -7.30 -4.99 1.99
C GLY A 41 -7.53 -6.11 3.02
N THR A 42 -7.12 -5.95 4.28
CA THR A 42 -7.40 -6.93 5.36
C THR A 42 -8.79 -6.82 5.98
N GLY A 43 -9.57 -5.79 5.64
CA GLY A 43 -10.94 -5.61 6.14
C GLY A 43 -11.06 -4.77 7.42
N LYS A 44 -10.18 -3.79 7.63
CA LYS A 44 -10.21 -2.88 8.80
C LYS A 44 -11.57 -2.23 9.04
N GLU A 45 -12.29 -1.85 7.97
CA GLU A 45 -13.64 -1.27 8.07
C GLU A 45 -14.66 -2.23 8.72
N LEU A 46 -14.56 -3.54 8.44
CA LEU A 46 -15.46 -4.54 9.03
C LEU A 46 -15.20 -4.70 10.53
N ILE A 47 -13.93 -4.61 10.95
CA ILE A 47 -13.56 -4.61 12.36
C ILE A 47 -14.07 -3.36 13.07
N ALA A 48 -13.93 -2.18 12.46
CA ALA A 48 -14.48 -0.95 13.03
C ALA A 48 -15.99 -1.00 13.20
N ALA A 49 -16.71 -1.50 12.19
CA ALA A 49 -18.16 -1.72 12.29
C ALA A 49 -18.51 -2.72 13.39
N ARG A 50 -17.75 -3.82 13.51
CA ARG A 50 -17.94 -4.81 14.60
C ARG A 50 -17.73 -4.19 15.98
N ILE A 51 -16.70 -3.37 16.16
CA ILE A 51 -16.45 -2.63 17.42
C ILE A 51 -17.65 -1.75 17.76
N HIS A 52 -18.22 -1.05 16.78
CA HIS A 52 -19.39 -0.20 16.97
C HIS A 52 -20.63 -1.02 17.38
N PHE A 53 -20.98 -2.07 16.63
CA PHE A 53 -22.18 -2.87 16.89
C PHE A 53 -22.11 -3.72 18.18
N LEU A 54 -20.89 -4.04 18.65
CA LEU A 54 -20.68 -4.69 19.95
C LEU A 54 -20.55 -3.69 21.11
N SER A 55 -20.61 -2.38 20.83
CA SER A 55 -20.51 -1.34 21.85
C SER A 55 -21.86 -0.99 22.47
N ARG A 56 -21.82 -0.17 23.53
CA ARG A 56 -23.01 0.43 24.13
C ARG A 56 -23.71 1.44 23.20
N ARG A 57 -23.06 1.85 22.11
CA ARG A 57 -23.53 2.85 21.13
C ARG A 57 -24.04 2.20 19.84
N TRP A 58 -24.37 0.91 19.83
CA TRP A 58 -24.75 0.16 18.62
C TRP A 58 -25.99 0.70 17.89
N GLN A 59 -26.89 1.43 18.57
CA GLN A 59 -28.06 2.09 17.96
C GLN A 59 -27.74 3.50 17.44
N GLN A 60 -26.56 4.03 17.72
CA GLN A 60 -26.17 5.40 17.40
C GLN A 60 -25.48 5.47 16.04
N ASN A 61 -25.23 6.67 15.55
CA ASN A 61 -24.61 6.85 14.24
C ASN A 61 -23.20 6.24 14.17
N PHE A 62 -22.98 5.38 13.18
CA PHE A 62 -21.65 4.95 12.76
C PHE A 62 -21.29 5.65 11.44
N LEU A 63 -20.42 6.67 11.53
CA LEU A 63 -19.95 7.41 10.36
C LEU A 63 -18.53 6.99 10.02
N LYS A 64 -18.24 6.92 8.72
CA LYS A 64 -16.93 6.54 8.19
C LYS A 64 -16.41 7.62 7.25
N ILE A 65 -15.12 7.92 7.36
CA ILE A 65 -14.40 8.81 6.46
C ILE A 65 -13.03 8.22 6.14
N ASN A 66 -12.62 8.30 4.88
CA ASN A 66 -11.27 7.93 4.45
C ASN A 66 -10.46 9.22 4.28
N CYS A 67 -9.34 9.30 4.98
CA CYS A 67 -8.50 10.50 5.07
C CYS A 67 -7.53 10.68 3.89
N ALA A 68 -7.25 9.65 3.10
CA ALA A 68 -6.21 9.70 2.07
C ALA A 68 -6.67 10.27 0.72
N ALA A 69 -7.98 10.28 0.46
CA ALA A 69 -8.52 10.65 -0.85
C ALA A 69 -8.92 12.15 -0.97
N ILE A 70 -8.62 12.96 0.04
CA ILE A 70 -9.18 14.30 0.21
C ILE A 70 -8.05 15.31 0.44
N SER A 71 -8.15 16.51 -0.15
CA SER A 71 -7.22 17.60 0.15
C SER A 71 -7.35 18.04 1.62
N GLU A 72 -6.27 18.53 2.23
CA GLU A 72 -6.24 18.94 3.63
C GLU A 72 -7.42 19.83 4.04
N THR A 73 -7.65 20.92 3.30
CA THR A 73 -8.74 21.87 3.55
C THR A 73 -10.13 21.24 3.46
N LEU A 74 -10.31 20.28 2.53
CA LEU A 74 -11.59 19.61 2.34
C LEU A 74 -11.80 18.52 3.40
N LEU A 75 -10.72 17.87 3.86
CA LEU A 75 -10.78 16.91 4.95
C LEU A 75 -11.17 17.60 6.25
N GLU A 76 -10.54 18.73 6.56
CA GLU A 76 -10.87 19.54 7.72
C GLU A 76 -12.33 20.04 7.66
N ALA A 77 -12.78 20.52 6.49
CA ALA A 77 -14.16 20.97 6.28
C ALA A 77 -15.19 19.85 6.38
N GLN A 78 -14.80 18.61 6.05
CA GLN A 78 -15.65 17.44 6.24
C GLN A 78 -15.68 17.00 7.70
N LEU A 79 -14.54 16.93 8.38
CA LEU A 79 -14.45 16.47 9.77
C LEU A 79 -15.14 17.42 10.74
N PHE A 80 -14.77 18.70 10.70
CA PHE A 80 -15.19 19.71 11.67
C PHE A 80 -16.34 20.59 11.15
N GLY A 81 -16.59 20.60 9.84
CA GLY A 81 -17.58 21.50 9.25
C GLY A 81 -16.99 22.88 8.98
N HIS A 82 -17.80 23.73 8.36
CA HIS A 82 -17.37 25.08 7.98
C HIS A 82 -18.50 26.09 8.08
N GLU A 83 -18.12 27.34 8.33
CA GLU A 83 -18.99 28.50 8.22
C GLU A 83 -19.07 29.03 6.79
N ALA A 84 -20.09 29.84 6.51
CA ALA A 84 -20.21 30.51 5.22
C ALA A 84 -19.00 31.43 4.98
N GLY A 85 -18.33 31.27 3.84
CA GLY A 85 -17.14 32.04 3.47
C GLY A 85 -15.80 31.49 3.98
N ALA A 86 -15.77 30.33 4.63
CA ALA A 86 -14.53 29.75 5.16
C ALA A 86 -13.49 29.36 4.09
N TYR A 87 -13.93 29.00 2.88
CA TYR A 87 -13.07 28.71 1.73
C TYR A 87 -13.80 28.97 0.41
N THR A 88 -13.07 28.90 -0.72
CA THR A 88 -13.64 29.08 -2.06
C THR A 88 -14.71 28.03 -2.37
N GLY A 89 -15.98 28.45 -2.39
CA GLY A 89 -17.15 27.57 -2.59
C GLY A 89 -17.97 27.30 -1.32
N ALA A 90 -17.55 27.78 -0.15
CA ALA A 90 -18.31 27.72 1.10
C ALA A 90 -19.49 28.70 1.09
N THR A 91 -20.54 28.39 0.31
CA THR A 91 -21.73 29.25 0.15
C THR A 91 -22.70 29.16 1.33
N LYS A 92 -22.68 28.07 2.07
CA LYS A 92 -23.54 27.82 3.23
C LYS A 92 -22.74 27.12 4.31
N GLN A 93 -23.15 27.32 5.56
CA GLN A 93 -22.65 26.57 6.69
C GLN A 93 -22.98 25.07 6.53
N ARG A 94 -22.04 24.20 6.91
CA ARG A 94 -22.24 22.74 6.88
C ARG A 94 -21.65 22.07 8.12
N LYS A 95 -22.45 21.22 8.75
CA LYS A 95 -22.05 20.38 9.88
C LYS A 95 -21.02 19.33 9.46
N GLY A 96 -19.98 19.17 10.28
CA GLY A 96 -18.92 18.18 10.09
C GLY A 96 -19.33 16.76 10.47
N TYR A 97 -18.44 15.79 10.25
CA TYR A 97 -18.61 14.41 10.68
C TYR A 97 -18.63 14.27 12.19
N PHE A 98 -17.83 15.04 12.94
CA PHE A 98 -17.84 15.00 14.40
C PHE A 98 -19.22 15.41 14.96
N GLU A 99 -19.78 16.52 14.47
CA GLU A 99 -21.13 16.97 14.88
C GLU A 99 -22.23 15.97 14.50
N ARG A 100 -22.09 15.30 13.36
CA ARG A 100 -23.07 14.29 12.90
C ARG A 100 -22.93 12.94 13.62
N ALA A 101 -21.74 12.63 14.13
CA ALA A 101 -21.42 11.42 14.86
C ALA A 101 -21.61 11.59 16.38
N ASP A 102 -22.14 12.73 16.84
CA ASP A 102 -22.38 12.99 18.25
C ASP A 102 -23.26 11.90 18.89
N GLY A 103 -22.84 11.42 20.08
CA GLY A 103 -23.39 10.24 20.76
C GLY A 103 -23.02 8.89 20.12
N GLY A 104 -22.38 8.88 18.95
CA GLY A 104 -22.10 7.71 18.13
C GLY A 104 -20.62 7.33 18.06
N THR A 105 -20.21 6.84 16.88
CA THR A 105 -18.84 6.40 16.58
C THR A 105 -18.39 6.95 15.23
N LEU A 106 -17.19 7.52 15.18
CA LEU A 106 -16.54 7.99 13.97
C LEU A 106 -15.36 7.08 13.63
N PHE A 107 -15.40 6.48 12.45
CA PHE A 107 -14.33 5.68 11.88
C PHE A 107 -13.45 6.53 10.94
N LEU A 108 -12.17 6.64 11.26
CA LEU A 108 -11.15 7.37 10.50
C LEU A 108 -10.23 6.37 9.80
N ASP A 109 -10.40 6.15 8.50
CA ASP A 109 -9.54 5.26 7.72
C ASP A 109 -8.34 5.99 7.12
N GLU A 110 -7.20 5.31 7.07
CA GLU A 110 -5.92 5.82 6.57
C GLU A 110 -5.45 7.10 7.29
N LEU A 111 -5.54 7.13 8.62
CA LEU A 111 -5.24 8.29 9.47
C LEU A 111 -3.79 8.80 9.33
N ALA A 112 -2.84 7.91 8.98
CA ALA A 112 -1.43 8.26 8.76
C ALA A 112 -1.23 9.36 7.70
N ASN A 113 -2.17 9.50 6.76
CA ASN A 113 -2.09 10.46 5.65
C ASN A 113 -2.65 11.85 6.01
N THR A 114 -3.04 12.09 7.27
CA THR A 114 -3.59 13.39 7.69
C THR A 114 -2.51 14.43 7.93
N ALA A 115 -2.80 15.68 7.59
CA ALA A 115 -1.90 16.81 7.86
C ALA A 115 -1.85 17.17 9.35
N MET A 116 -0.75 17.78 9.79
CA MET A 116 -0.51 18.15 11.20
C MET A 116 -1.62 19.04 11.82
N PRO A 117 -2.20 20.03 11.12
CA PRO A 117 -3.30 20.84 11.68
C PRO A 117 -4.55 20.01 11.95
N VAL A 118 -4.88 19.07 11.05
CA VAL A 118 -6.00 18.15 11.23
C VAL A 118 -5.75 17.22 12.42
N GLN A 119 -4.52 16.73 12.58
CA GLN A 119 -4.14 15.90 13.73
C GLN A 119 -4.32 16.66 15.07
N GLU A 120 -3.96 17.94 15.13
CA GLU A 120 -4.16 18.78 16.32
C GLU A 120 -5.65 18.93 16.66
N ASN A 121 -6.50 19.19 15.67
CA ASN A 121 -7.93 19.32 15.91
C ASN A 121 -8.57 17.98 16.33
N ILE A 122 -8.12 16.84 15.77
CA ILE A 122 -8.56 15.51 16.21
C ILE A 122 -8.15 15.27 17.68
N LEU A 123 -6.92 15.64 18.06
CA LEU A 123 -6.45 15.53 19.44
C LEU A 123 -7.34 16.31 20.40
N ARG A 124 -7.68 17.56 20.08
CA ARG A 124 -8.59 18.39 20.90
C ARG A 124 -9.94 17.73 21.13
N VAL A 125 -10.51 17.11 20.08
CA VAL A 125 -11.77 16.35 20.21
C VAL A 125 -11.61 15.13 21.11
N ILE A 126 -10.50 14.40 21.02
CA ILE A 126 -10.27 13.22 21.88
C ILE A 126 -10.09 13.61 23.34
N GLU A 127 -9.39 14.71 23.62
CA GLU A 127 -9.06 15.12 24.99
C GLU A 127 -10.19 15.87 25.69
N HIS A 128 -10.87 16.77 24.97
CA HIS A 128 -11.84 17.69 25.55
C HIS A 128 -13.26 17.48 25.05
N GLY A 129 -13.46 16.75 23.95
CA GLY A 129 -14.77 16.63 23.31
C GLY A 129 -15.20 17.91 22.59
N GLU A 130 -14.26 18.81 22.28
CA GLU A 130 -14.55 20.14 21.73
C GLU A 130 -13.77 20.41 20.43
N PHE A 131 -14.41 21.13 19.50
CA PHE A 131 -13.75 21.66 18.30
C PHE A 131 -14.43 22.95 17.81
N GLU A 132 -13.79 23.63 16.86
CA GLU A 132 -14.34 24.80 16.18
C GLU A 132 -14.54 24.50 14.68
N ARG A 133 -15.57 25.10 14.07
CA ARG A 133 -15.75 25.00 12.61
C ARG A 133 -14.70 25.84 11.90
N LEU A 134 -14.35 25.44 10.68
CA LEU A 134 -13.49 26.24 9.82
C LEU A 134 -14.08 27.63 9.58
N GLY A 135 -13.28 28.65 9.87
CA GLY A 135 -13.67 30.06 9.72
C GLY A 135 -14.67 30.56 10.77
N GLY A 136 -15.00 29.74 11.77
CA GLY A 136 -15.83 30.12 12.91
C GLY A 136 -15.04 30.13 14.21
N ASN A 137 -15.58 30.78 15.23
CA ASN A 137 -15.01 30.83 16.58
C ASN A 137 -15.96 30.22 17.63
N GLU A 138 -17.00 29.53 17.16
CA GLU A 138 -17.96 28.84 18.04
C GLU A 138 -17.38 27.47 18.43
N THR A 139 -17.13 27.29 19.73
CA THR A 139 -16.71 26.01 20.29
C THR A 139 -17.91 25.07 20.39
N ILE A 140 -17.81 23.89 19.78
CA ILE A 140 -18.84 22.87 19.72
C ILE A 140 -18.40 21.67 20.54
N ASN A 141 -19.26 21.26 21.47
CA ASN A 141 -19.09 20.07 22.30
C ASN A 141 -19.74 18.85 21.64
N VAL A 142 -19.02 17.72 21.61
CA VAL A 142 -19.48 16.44 21.06
C VAL A 142 -18.96 15.26 21.89
N ASP A 143 -19.78 14.20 22.02
CA ASP A 143 -19.38 12.92 22.59
C ASP A 143 -19.26 11.85 21.49
N VAL A 144 -18.08 11.75 20.87
CA VAL A 144 -17.82 10.82 19.76
C VAL A 144 -16.78 9.77 20.16
N ARG A 145 -17.11 8.49 19.98
CA ARG A 145 -16.11 7.43 20.07
C ARG A 145 -15.31 7.39 18.77
N ILE A 146 -13.99 7.48 18.86
CA ILE A 146 -13.11 7.41 17.70
C ILE A 146 -12.58 5.98 17.51
N VAL A 147 -12.69 5.47 16.29
CA VAL A 147 -11.99 4.27 15.84
C VAL A 147 -11.12 4.67 14.66
N ALA A 148 -9.80 4.59 14.79
CA ALA A 148 -8.87 4.94 13.73
C ALA A 148 -8.31 3.69 13.06
N ALA A 149 -7.97 3.78 11.78
CA ALA A 149 -7.30 2.73 11.04
C ALA A 149 -6.09 3.25 10.27
N THR A 150 -5.05 2.43 10.21
CA THR A 150 -3.81 2.72 9.47
C THR A 150 -3.23 1.45 8.86
N ASN A 151 -2.53 1.62 7.75
CA ASN A 151 -1.66 0.62 7.12
C ASN A 151 -0.17 0.97 7.22
N GLU A 152 0.16 2.11 7.84
CA GLU A 152 1.52 2.58 8.06
C GLU A 152 1.91 2.46 9.54
N ASP A 153 3.21 2.43 9.79
CA ASP A 153 3.80 2.38 11.12
C ASP A 153 3.81 3.79 11.76
N LEU A 154 2.73 4.10 12.50
CA LEU A 154 2.56 5.38 13.17
C LEU A 154 3.71 5.72 14.15
N PRO A 155 4.20 4.80 15.01
CA PRO A 155 5.40 5.04 15.81
C PRO A 155 6.60 5.57 15.02
N THR A 156 6.88 4.97 13.86
CA THR A 156 7.98 5.42 12.98
C THR A 156 7.69 6.78 12.36
N LEU A 157 6.44 7.06 11.97
CA LEU A 157 6.04 8.39 11.46
C LEU A 157 6.13 9.48 12.53
N ALA A 158 5.84 9.13 13.78
CA ALA A 158 5.94 10.04 14.92
C ALA A 158 7.40 10.45 15.15
N GLN A 159 8.32 9.49 15.15
CA GLN A 159 9.77 9.76 15.21
C GLN A 159 10.27 10.64 14.05
N GLN A 160 9.59 10.61 12.90
CA GLN A 160 9.89 11.45 11.73
C GLN A 160 9.21 12.82 11.76
N ASN A 161 8.49 13.19 12.83
CA ASN A 161 7.66 14.41 12.93
C ASN A 161 6.60 14.52 11.82
N LYS A 162 6.14 13.40 11.27
CA LYS A 162 5.03 13.35 10.29
C LYS A 162 3.69 13.03 10.95
N PHE A 163 3.75 12.52 12.17
CA PHE A 163 2.59 12.25 13.00
C PHE A 163 2.87 12.78 14.40
N ARG A 164 1.85 13.27 15.11
CA ARG A 164 2.08 13.77 16.47
C ARG A 164 2.13 12.61 17.47
N GLU A 165 3.12 12.65 18.36
CA GLU A 165 3.29 11.66 19.44
C GLU A 165 2.11 11.69 20.42
N ASP A 166 1.64 12.89 20.80
CA ASP A 166 0.50 13.08 21.71
C ASP A 166 -0.81 12.46 21.17
N LEU A 167 -1.08 12.63 19.88
CA LEU A 167 -2.23 12.01 19.22
C LEU A 167 -2.10 10.49 19.19
N LEU A 168 -0.90 9.96 18.93
CA LEU A 168 -0.66 8.52 18.93
C LEU A 168 -0.95 7.93 20.32
N ASP A 169 -0.46 8.55 21.39
CA ASP A 169 -0.69 8.09 22.77
C ASP A 169 -2.18 8.07 23.15
N ARG A 170 -2.95 9.05 22.65
CA ARG A 170 -4.40 9.10 22.89
C ARG A 170 -5.20 8.09 22.08
N LEU A 171 -4.77 7.81 20.84
CA LEU A 171 -5.42 6.82 19.97
C LEU A 171 -5.07 5.39 20.36
N ALA A 172 -3.84 5.16 20.81
CA ALA A 172 -3.29 3.86 21.18
C ALA A 172 -3.68 3.42 22.60
N PHE A 173 -4.88 3.79 23.08
CA PHE A 173 -5.44 3.19 24.30
C PHE A 173 -5.52 1.67 24.16
N ASP A 174 -5.96 1.21 22.99
CA ASP A 174 -5.85 -0.18 22.57
C ASP A 174 -5.54 -0.26 21.08
N VAL A 175 -4.74 -1.26 20.69
CA VAL A 175 -4.27 -1.44 19.33
C VAL A 175 -4.65 -2.83 18.85
N ILE A 176 -5.52 -2.89 17.85
CA ILE A 176 -5.98 -4.14 17.24
C ILE A 176 -5.23 -4.35 15.93
N THR A 177 -4.39 -5.38 15.90
CA THR A 177 -3.61 -5.74 14.72
C THR A 177 -4.36 -6.78 13.89
N LEU A 178 -4.65 -6.44 12.63
CA LEU A 178 -5.27 -7.39 11.71
C LEU A 178 -4.18 -8.27 11.08
N PRO A 179 -4.24 -9.60 11.29
CA PRO A 179 -3.33 -10.51 10.62
C PRO A 179 -3.56 -10.46 9.10
N PRO A 180 -2.51 -10.35 8.28
CA PRO A 180 -2.61 -10.45 6.84
C PRO A 180 -3.04 -11.85 6.42
N LEU A 181 -3.59 -11.97 5.21
CA LEU A 181 -4.19 -13.23 4.72
C LEU A 181 -3.19 -14.40 4.69
N ARG A 182 -1.91 -14.10 4.45
CA ARG A 182 -0.80 -15.08 4.50
C ARG A 182 -0.58 -15.72 5.88
N GLN A 183 -0.99 -15.06 6.96
CA GLN A 183 -0.94 -15.62 8.33
C GLN A 183 -2.23 -16.37 8.71
N ARG A 184 -3.18 -16.49 7.77
CA ARG A 184 -4.50 -17.08 7.94
C ARG A 184 -4.85 -17.96 6.74
N SER A 185 -3.93 -18.85 6.39
CA SER A 185 -4.03 -19.72 5.22
C SER A 185 -5.30 -20.59 5.23
N GLU A 186 -5.74 -21.02 6.41
CA GLU A 186 -6.97 -21.80 6.61
C GLU A 186 -8.23 -21.06 6.13
N ASP A 187 -8.23 -19.72 6.23
CA ASP A 187 -9.38 -18.90 5.85
C ASP A 187 -9.45 -18.62 4.35
N ILE A 188 -8.35 -18.83 3.61
CA ILE A 188 -8.26 -18.47 2.18
C ILE A 188 -9.32 -19.23 1.39
N LEU A 189 -9.45 -20.54 1.63
CA LEU A 189 -10.40 -21.37 0.88
C LEU A 189 -11.84 -21.01 1.22
N ILE A 190 -12.15 -20.86 2.51
CA ILE A 190 -13.49 -20.48 2.99
C ILE A 190 -13.92 -19.12 2.41
N LEU A 191 -13.02 -18.14 2.42
CA LEU A 191 -13.24 -16.82 1.82
C LEU A 191 -13.41 -16.92 0.30
N ALA A 192 -12.60 -17.73 -0.37
CA ALA A 192 -12.67 -17.93 -1.81
C ALA A 192 -14.03 -18.53 -2.22
N GLU A 193 -14.50 -19.56 -1.51
CA GLU A 193 -15.81 -20.16 -1.76
C GLU A 193 -16.94 -19.16 -1.53
N HIS A 194 -16.87 -18.39 -0.44
CA HIS A 194 -17.86 -17.37 -0.15
C HIS A 194 -17.97 -16.32 -1.26
N PHE A 195 -16.83 -15.80 -1.75
CA PHE A 195 -16.83 -14.84 -2.86
C PHE A 195 -17.28 -15.48 -4.18
N ALA A 196 -16.93 -16.73 -4.43
CA ALA A 196 -17.34 -17.43 -5.63
C ALA A 196 -18.87 -17.61 -5.68
N VAL A 197 -19.47 -18.08 -4.57
CA VAL A 197 -20.93 -18.23 -4.44
C VAL A 197 -21.64 -16.88 -4.57
N GLY A 198 -21.08 -15.82 -3.99
CA GLY A 198 -21.60 -14.45 -4.14
C GLY A 198 -21.64 -14.01 -5.61
N MET A 199 -20.53 -14.21 -6.33
CA MET A 199 -20.42 -13.83 -7.74
C MET A 199 -21.35 -14.65 -8.65
N VAL A 200 -21.47 -15.97 -8.41
CA VAL A 200 -22.39 -16.83 -9.18
C VAL A 200 -23.82 -16.33 -9.06
N LYS A 201 -24.25 -15.93 -7.85
CA LYS A 201 -25.58 -15.34 -7.65
C LYS A 201 -25.74 -14.01 -8.37
N GLU A 202 -24.71 -13.17 -8.38
CA GLU A 202 -24.73 -11.86 -9.05
C GLU A 202 -24.86 -11.99 -10.58
N ILE A 203 -24.17 -12.96 -11.19
CA ILE A 203 -24.26 -13.22 -12.65
C ILE A 203 -25.47 -14.06 -13.06
N GLY A 204 -26.30 -14.50 -12.10
CA GLY A 204 -27.49 -15.31 -12.35
C GLY A 204 -27.20 -16.79 -12.66
N GLY A 205 -26.03 -17.31 -12.26
CA GLY A 205 -25.70 -18.73 -12.39
C GLY A 205 -26.42 -19.61 -11.36
N GLU A 206 -26.65 -20.88 -11.70
CA GLU A 206 -27.42 -21.80 -10.84
C GLU A 206 -26.64 -22.32 -9.63
N PHE A 207 -25.35 -22.66 -9.80
CA PHE A 207 -24.52 -23.21 -8.73
C PHE A 207 -23.03 -22.98 -8.96
N PHE A 208 -22.26 -22.99 -7.87
CA PHE A 208 -20.80 -22.98 -7.92
C PHE A 208 -20.26 -24.42 -8.00
N ALA A 209 -19.57 -24.75 -9.10
CA ALA A 209 -19.04 -26.10 -9.35
C ALA A 209 -17.76 -26.46 -8.57
N GLY A 210 -17.26 -25.56 -7.71
CA GLY A 210 -16.07 -25.78 -6.90
C GLY A 210 -14.75 -25.34 -7.55
N PHE A 211 -13.68 -25.41 -6.78
CA PHE A 211 -12.30 -25.22 -7.24
C PHE A 211 -11.67 -26.55 -7.59
N SER A 212 -10.79 -26.60 -8.59
CA SER A 212 -9.93 -27.78 -8.82
C SER A 212 -8.80 -27.86 -7.78
N ASP A 213 -8.29 -29.06 -7.50
CA ASP A 213 -7.21 -29.28 -6.52
C ASP A 213 -5.94 -28.47 -6.86
N LYS A 214 -5.70 -28.22 -8.16
CA LYS A 214 -4.61 -27.35 -8.62
C LYS A 214 -4.81 -25.90 -8.18
N VAL A 215 -6.06 -25.42 -8.26
CA VAL A 215 -6.43 -24.06 -7.86
C VAL A 215 -6.39 -23.89 -6.35
N GLU A 216 -6.88 -24.86 -5.59
CA GLU A 216 -6.81 -24.84 -4.12
C GLU A 216 -5.37 -24.74 -3.62
N LYS A 217 -4.46 -25.55 -4.18
CA LYS A 217 -3.02 -25.46 -3.87
C LYS A 217 -2.44 -24.10 -4.27
N ALA A 218 -2.82 -23.56 -5.43
CA ALA A 218 -2.36 -22.26 -5.87
C ALA A 218 -2.82 -21.14 -4.92
N LEU A 219 -4.08 -21.16 -4.48
CA LEU A 219 -4.65 -20.22 -3.51
C LEU A 219 -3.87 -20.21 -2.19
N GLY A 220 -3.52 -21.40 -1.68
CA GLY A 220 -2.76 -21.53 -0.43
C GLY A 220 -1.28 -21.14 -0.53
N SER A 221 -0.67 -21.28 -1.71
CA SER A 221 0.76 -20.96 -1.93
C SER A 221 1.05 -19.48 -2.22
N TYR A 222 0.03 -18.72 -2.63
CA TYR A 222 0.19 -17.33 -3.01
C TYR A 222 0.25 -16.41 -1.79
N SER A 223 1.07 -15.35 -1.86
CA SER A 223 1.35 -14.48 -0.71
C SER A 223 0.25 -13.44 -0.42
N TRP A 224 -0.64 -13.19 -1.38
CA TRP A 224 -1.76 -12.23 -1.28
C TRP A 224 -1.36 -10.82 -0.83
N PRO A 225 -0.53 -10.08 -1.60
CA PRO A 225 -0.11 -8.73 -1.24
C PRO A 225 -1.28 -7.73 -1.06
N GLY A 226 -2.42 -7.94 -1.74
CA GLY A 226 -3.65 -7.15 -1.57
C GLY A 226 -4.69 -7.78 -0.65
N ASN A 227 -4.31 -8.84 0.10
CA ASN A 227 -5.13 -9.53 1.09
C ASN A 227 -6.52 -9.92 0.55
N ILE A 228 -7.58 -9.72 1.34
CA ILE A 228 -8.96 -10.12 1.02
C ILE A 228 -9.48 -9.37 -0.21
N ARG A 229 -9.06 -8.12 -0.42
CA ARG A 229 -9.47 -7.33 -1.59
C ARG A 229 -8.94 -7.93 -2.89
N GLU A 230 -7.69 -8.39 -2.90
CA GLU A 230 -7.12 -9.09 -4.07
C GLU A 230 -7.78 -10.46 -4.26
N LEU A 231 -7.96 -11.23 -3.18
CA LEU A 231 -8.63 -12.52 -3.23
C LEU A 231 -10.01 -12.41 -3.87
N LYS A 232 -10.85 -11.49 -3.38
CA LYS A 232 -12.17 -11.22 -3.92
C LYS A 232 -12.12 -10.97 -5.44
N ASN A 233 -11.27 -10.05 -5.89
CA ASN A 233 -11.15 -9.71 -7.31
C ASN A 233 -10.66 -10.89 -8.17
N VAL A 234 -9.70 -11.68 -7.67
CA VAL A 234 -9.16 -12.84 -8.38
C VAL A 234 -10.24 -13.91 -8.56
N ILE A 235 -11.02 -14.17 -7.50
CA ILE A 235 -12.10 -15.17 -7.53
C ILE A 235 -13.27 -14.71 -8.38
N GLU A 236 -13.77 -13.48 -8.21
CA GLU A 236 -14.89 -12.95 -9.00
C GLU A 236 -14.57 -12.98 -10.50
N ARG A 237 -13.35 -12.61 -10.87
CA ARG A 237 -12.88 -12.72 -12.25
C ARG A 237 -12.82 -14.17 -12.74
N ALA A 238 -12.36 -15.10 -11.90
CA ALA A 238 -12.27 -16.51 -12.28
C ALA A 238 -13.65 -17.13 -12.51
N VAL A 239 -14.65 -16.76 -11.68
CA VAL A 239 -16.05 -17.15 -11.85
C VAL A 239 -16.62 -16.58 -13.14
N TYR A 240 -16.45 -15.27 -13.38
CA TYR A 240 -16.92 -14.63 -14.61
C TYR A 240 -16.33 -15.27 -15.88
N GLN A 241 -15.05 -15.68 -15.85
CA GLN A 241 -14.39 -16.31 -16.99
C GLN A 241 -14.78 -17.78 -17.21
N ASN A 242 -15.39 -18.44 -16.21
CA ASN A 242 -15.73 -19.87 -16.25
C ASN A 242 -17.16 -20.09 -15.74
N ALA A 243 -18.12 -19.41 -16.37
CA ALA A 243 -19.52 -19.37 -15.91
C ALA A 243 -20.18 -20.76 -15.74
N ASP A 244 -19.77 -21.75 -16.54
CA ASP A 244 -20.45 -23.05 -16.62
C ASP A 244 -19.64 -24.24 -16.09
N GLY A 245 -18.49 -24.00 -15.42
CA GLY A 245 -17.55 -25.08 -15.08
C GLY A 245 -16.74 -24.89 -13.80
N ARG A 246 -16.13 -26.00 -13.35
CA ARG A 246 -15.19 -26.00 -12.21
C ARG A 246 -14.03 -25.06 -12.52
N ILE A 247 -13.62 -24.23 -11.56
CA ILE A 247 -12.51 -23.28 -11.78
C ILE A 247 -11.20 -24.06 -11.83
N THR A 248 -10.59 -24.11 -13.01
CA THR A 248 -9.35 -24.85 -13.29
C THR A 248 -8.10 -23.98 -13.35
N ARG A 249 -8.26 -22.68 -13.55
CA ARG A 249 -7.15 -21.72 -13.65
C ARG A 249 -7.51 -20.41 -12.95
N LEU A 250 -6.55 -19.89 -12.18
CA LEU A 250 -6.60 -18.54 -11.65
C LEU A 250 -5.65 -17.63 -12.41
N VAL A 251 -6.11 -16.41 -12.63
CA VAL A 251 -5.24 -15.30 -13.03
C VAL A 251 -5.04 -14.47 -11.77
N PHE A 252 -3.82 -14.42 -11.24
CA PHE A 252 -3.50 -13.56 -10.09
C PHE A 252 -3.29 -12.12 -10.57
N ASN A 253 -2.42 -11.92 -11.57
CA ASN A 253 -2.14 -10.61 -12.13
C ASN A 253 -2.97 -10.31 -13.40
N PRO A 254 -3.93 -9.35 -13.38
CA PRO A 254 -4.66 -8.95 -14.59
C PRO A 254 -3.78 -8.41 -15.72
N PHE A 255 -2.64 -7.84 -15.35
CA PHE A 255 -1.79 -7.06 -16.25
C PHE A 255 -0.66 -7.90 -16.85
N GLU A 256 -0.64 -9.21 -16.60
CA GLU A 256 0.18 -10.16 -17.35
C GLU A 256 -0.40 -10.35 -18.75
N SER A 257 -0.20 -9.32 -19.60
CA SER A 257 -0.50 -9.36 -21.01
C SER A 257 0.80 -9.45 -21.82
N PRO A 258 0.83 -10.21 -22.93
CA PRO A 258 1.94 -10.16 -23.88
C PRO A 258 2.15 -8.76 -24.49
N TYR A 259 1.17 -7.85 -24.36
CA TYR A 259 1.21 -6.49 -24.88
C TYR A 259 1.38 -5.43 -23.76
N GLN A 260 2.12 -5.75 -22.70
CA GLN A 260 2.41 -4.80 -21.61
C GLN A 260 2.94 -3.46 -22.14
N LEU A 261 2.21 -2.37 -21.86
CA LEU A 261 2.47 -1.01 -22.34
C LEU A 261 3.88 -0.48 -21.98
N ASN A 262 4.55 -1.04 -20.96
CA ASN A 262 5.79 -0.49 -20.42
C ASN A 262 6.99 -1.46 -20.34
N LYS A 263 6.86 -2.73 -20.74
CA LYS A 263 8.05 -3.61 -20.76
C LYS A 263 9.01 -3.28 -21.90
N SER A 264 8.57 -2.59 -22.95
CA SER A 264 9.44 -2.18 -24.06
C SER A 264 10.36 -0.99 -23.73
N ALA A 265 10.09 -0.21 -22.68
CA ALA A 265 10.99 0.87 -22.24
C ALA A 265 12.10 0.38 -21.29
N GLN A 266 11.79 -0.55 -20.38
CA GLN A 266 12.79 -1.14 -19.48
C GLN A 266 13.53 -2.34 -20.09
N ALA A 267 12.91 -3.14 -20.97
CA ALA A 267 13.63 -4.22 -21.66
C ALA A 267 14.61 -3.70 -22.72
N ARG A 268 14.44 -2.47 -23.24
CA ARG A 268 15.45 -1.82 -24.10
C ARG A 268 16.68 -1.34 -23.31
N HIS A 269 16.62 -1.28 -21.97
CA HIS A 269 17.78 -1.06 -21.10
C HIS A 269 18.32 -2.34 -20.46
N ALA A 270 17.56 -3.44 -20.44
CA ALA A 270 18.02 -4.73 -19.94
C ALA A 270 18.62 -5.65 -21.02
N ALA A 271 18.31 -5.45 -22.30
CA ALA A 271 18.86 -6.25 -23.40
C ALA A 271 20.26 -5.78 -23.91
N THR A 272 20.93 -4.88 -23.19
CA THR A 272 22.34 -4.50 -23.44
C THR A 272 23.26 -4.90 -22.29
N VAL A 273 22.85 -5.86 -21.45
CA VAL A 273 23.66 -6.36 -20.33
C VAL A 273 24.11 -7.82 -20.56
N ASP A 274 24.55 -8.12 -21.78
CA ASP A 274 25.46 -9.24 -22.03
C ASP A 274 26.79 -8.64 -22.49
N GLY A 275 27.62 -8.29 -21.50
CA GLY A 275 28.94 -7.71 -21.73
C GLY A 275 29.28 -6.56 -20.78
N GLU A 276 28.99 -6.69 -19.48
CA GLU A 276 29.65 -5.84 -18.47
C GLU A 276 31.16 -6.14 -18.50
N ALA A 277 31.90 -5.39 -19.31
CA ALA A 277 33.30 -5.10 -18.99
C ALA A 277 33.27 -4.32 -17.66
N ALA A 278 33.69 -4.99 -16.60
CA ALA A 278 33.69 -4.48 -15.24
C ALA A 278 34.34 -3.07 -15.16
N MET A 279 33.53 -2.03 -15.04
CA MET A 279 33.98 -0.79 -14.42
C MET A 279 34.07 -1.07 -12.91
N PRO A 280 35.21 -0.76 -12.25
CA PRO A 280 35.29 -0.93 -10.81
C PRO A 280 34.31 0.05 -10.14
N LYS A 281 33.27 -0.50 -9.50
CA LYS A 281 32.40 0.26 -8.60
C LYS A 281 33.26 0.69 -7.41
N LEU A 282 33.39 2.00 -7.20
CA LEU A 282 34.15 2.65 -6.13
C LEU A 282 33.65 2.36 -4.70
N THR A 283 32.72 1.42 -4.53
CA THR A 283 32.05 1.17 -3.27
C THR A 283 32.89 0.40 -2.26
N ASN A 284 33.98 -0.28 -2.66
CA ASN A 284 34.74 -1.19 -1.78
C ASN A 284 36.28 -1.17 -1.99
N VAL A 285 36.97 -0.03 -1.92
CA VAL A 285 38.46 -0.03 -1.86
C VAL A 285 39.01 1.07 -0.94
N SER A 286 39.80 0.69 0.07
CA SER A 286 40.67 1.56 0.85
C SER A 286 41.87 2.02 0.01
N SER A 287 41.96 3.32 -0.29
CA SER A 287 43.02 4.01 -1.06
C SER A 287 43.67 3.21 -2.21
N PHE A 288 43.34 3.55 -3.46
CA PHE A 288 43.99 2.95 -4.64
C PHE A 288 44.82 3.99 -5.41
N ASP A 289 45.88 3.54 -6.08
CA ASP A 289 46.70 4.39 -6.94
C ASP A 289 46.00 4.63 -8.28
N PHE A 290 45.32 5.76 -8.37
CA PHE A 290 44.53 6.21 -9.51
C PHE A 290 45.30 6.16 -10.84
N LYS A 291 46.60 6.48 -10.84
CA LYS A 291 47.39 6.51 -12.08
C LYS A 291 47.57 5.10 -12.65
N ASN A 292 47.81 4.12 -11.80
CA ASN A 292 48.00 2.73 -12.21
C ASN A 292 46.70 2.07 -12.70
N GLU A 293 45.56 2.37 -12.08
CA GLU A 293 44.27 1.81 -12.52
C GLU A 293 43.80 2.40 -13.86
N ILE A 294 43.97 3.71 -14.06
CA ILE A 294 43.71 4.33 -15.38
C ILE A 294 44.61 3.72 -16.45
N GLN A 295 45.89 3.52 -16.15
CA GLN A 295 46.82 2.91 -17.09
C GLN A 295 46.40 1.50 -17.50
N LYS A 296 45.98 0.66 -16.54
CA LYS A 296 45.47 -0.70 -16.83
C LYS A 296 44.21 -0.65 -17.69
N PHE A 297 43.29 0.27 -17.39
CA PHE A 297 42.08 0.46 -18.18
C PHE A 297 42.40 0.89 -19.62
N GLU A 298 43.28 1.87 -19.81
CA GLU A 298 43.74 2.32 -21.14
C GLU A 298 44.38 1.17 -21.93
N ILE A 299 45.28 0.39 -21.33
CA ILE A 299 45.93 -0.75 -21.98
C ILE A 299 44.89 -1.80 -22.40
N ASN A 300 43.91 -2.10 -21.54
CA ASN A 300 42.88 -3.10 -21.84
C ASN A 300 41.99 -2.63 -22.99
N LEU A 301 41.58 -1.36 -22.98
CA LEU A 301 40.77 -0.76 -24.04
C LEU A 301 41.50 -0.77 -25.39
N LEU A 302 42.80 -0.42 -25.40
CA LEU A 302 43.63 -0.47 -26.60
C LEU A 302 43.80 -1.89 -27.15
N LYS A 303 44.02 -2.89 -26.27
CA LYS A 303 44.09 -4.31 -26.67
C LYS A 303 42.78 -4.82 -27.25
N GLN A 304 41.64 -4.49 -26.65
CA GLN A 304 40.33 -4.89 -27.16
C GLN A 304 40.03 -4.24 -28.52
N ALA A 305 40.36 -2.95 -28.68
CA ALA A 305 40.19 -2.24 -29.94
C ALA A 305 41.08 -2.81 -31.06
N LEU A 306 42.32 -3.18 -30.75
CA LEU A 306 43.21 -3.89 -31.68
C LEU A 306 42.66 -5.28 -32.03
N GLY A 307 42.23 -6.07 -31.04
CA GLY A 307 41.67 -7.40 -31.26
C GLY A 307 40.42 -7.38 -32.16
N LYS A 308 39.49 -6.46 -31.92
CA LYS A 308 38.29 -6.29 -32.76
C LYS A 308 38.61 -5.89 -34.20
N ASN A 309 39.69 -5.13 -34.40
CA ASN A 309 40.11 -4.66 -35.73
C ASN A 309 41.24 -5.51 -36.34
N GLN A 310 41.36 -6.78 -35.93
CA GLN A 310 42.35 -7.74 -36.46
C GLN A 310 43.79 -7.20 -36.42
N PHE A 311 44.14 -6.47 -35.36
CA PHE A 311 45.44 -5.83 -35.14
C PHE A 311 45.85 -4.80 -36.21
N ASN A 312 44.91 -4.33 -37.04
CA ASN A 312 45.17 -3.26 -37.98
C ASN A 312 45.14 -1.89 -37.27
N GLN A 313 46.33 -1.32 -37.05
CA GLN A 313 46.50 -0.09 -36.28
C GLN A 313 45.77 1.14 -36.87
N LYS A 314 45.64 1.24 -38.20
CA LYS A 314 44.90 2.37 -38.82
C LYS A 314 43.40 2.27 -38.55
N LYS A 315 42.83 1.08 -38.73
CA LYS A 315 41.40 0.81 -38.47
C LYS A 315 41.07 0.91 -36.99
N ALA A 316 41.97 0.46 -36.12
CA ALA A 316 41.80 0.60 -34.67
C ALA A 316 41.85 2.08 -34.22
N ALA A 317 42.67 2.92 -34.87
CA ALA A 317 42.73 4.36 -34.57
C ALA A 317 41.42 5.05 -34.96
N GLU A 318 40.91 4.77 -36.16
CA GLU A 318 39.60 5.25 -36.62
C GLU A 318 38.47 4.77 -35.69
N PHE A 319 38.48 3.51 -35.28
CA PHE A 319 37.49 2.95 -34.36
C PHE A 319 37.47 3.62 -32.98
N LEU A 320 38.62 4.10 -32.51
CA LEU A 320 38.76 4.81 -31.24
C LEU A 320 38.65 6.34 -31.39
N ASN A 321 38.37 6.86 -32.59
CA ASN A 321 38.41 8.29 -32.91
C ASN A 321 39.74 8.98 -32.54
N LEU A 322 40.86 8.25 -32.70
CA LEU A 322 42.20 8.77 -32.48
C LEU A 322 42.94 8.94 -33.81
N SER A 323 43.86 9.90 -33.87
CA SER A 323 44.77 9.94 -35.02
C SER A 323 45.74 8.75 -34.98
N TYR A 324 46.18 8.29 -36.16
CA TYR A 324 47.13 7.18 -36.26
C TYR A 324 48.43 7.43 -35.45
N HIS A 325 48.90 8.68 -35.43
CA HIS A 325 50.08 9.07 -34.65
C HIS A 325 49.83 9.03 -33.14
N GLN A 326 48.63 9.41 -32.68
CA GLN A 326 48.24 9.32 -31.26
C GLN A 326 48.16 7.86 -30.80
N LEU A 327 47.47 7.00 -31.57
CA LEU A 327 47.37 5.58 -31.24
C LEU A 327 48.77 4.94 -31.16
N ARG A 328 49.65 5.22 -32.14
CA ARG A 328 51.02 4.70 -32.14
C ARG A 328 51.85 5.23 -30.97
N GLY A 329 51.61 6.46 -30.53
CA GLY A 329 52.19 7.03 -29.32
C GLY A 329 51.79 6.24 -28.06
N TYR A 330 50.51 5.92 -27.90
CA TYR A 330 50.01 5.09 -26.80
C TYR A 330 50.55 3.66 -26.83
N LEU A 331 50.64 3.05 -28.02
CA LEU A 331 51.17 1.68 -28.16
C LEU A 331 52.67 1.59 -27.84
N ARG A 332 53.45 2.64 -28.13
CA ARG A 332 54.86 2.74 -27.70
C ARG A 332 55.00 3.00 -26.20
N LYS A 333 54.16 3.88 -25.64
CA LYS A 333 54.18 4.22 -24.21
C LYS A 333 53.91 2.99 -23.32
N TYR A 334 53.13 2.03 -23.81
CA TYR A 334 52.74 0.83 -23.07
C TYR A 334 53.38 -0.47 -23.60
N ASP A 335 54.39 -0.37 -24.47
CA ASP A 335 55.16 -1.49 -25.04
C ASP A 335 54.29 -2.60 -25.66
N LEU A 336 53.23 -2.20 -26.37
CA LEU A 336 52.27 -3.10 -27.02
C LEU A 336 52.62 -3.39 -28.49
N LEU A 337 53.83 -3.05 -28.92
CA LEU A 337 54.36 -3.36 -30.26
C LEU A 337 55.21 -4.63 -30.17
N GLY A 338 54.54 -5.78 -30.27
CA GLY A 338 55.16 -7.09 -30.51
C GLY A 338 55.01 -7.49 -31.96
#